data_AF-A0A9E4B784-F1
#
_entry.id   AF-A0A9E4B784-F1
#
_cell.length_a   1.000
_cell.length_b   1.000
_cell.length_c   1.000
_cell.angle_alpha   90.00
_cell.angle_beta   90.00
_cell.angle_gamma   90.00
#
_symmetry.space_group_name_H-M   'P 1'
#
loop_
_entity.id
_entity.type
_entity.pdbx_description
1 polymer ?
#
loop_
_entity_poly.entity_id
_entity_poly.type
_entity_poly.pdbx_seq_one_letter_code
_entity_poly.pdbx_strand_id
1 'polypeptide(L)'
;MARKKDATEREVDELLDSLLEGRSPKEIMGRGGLLDALTKRVVERALEGELTDHLGYEKHAREGRNGGNSRNGRTRKRVKTDTSELEIEVPRDRDWTFDPELVRKGQRRLAGFDEKVIALYARGMTTRGIQGHLKELYKVEVSPSLISAVTDAVLADVKAWQGRPLPRRSSRYCRRPGSSSASYIWCAARSGSSPGSSA
;
A
#
# COMPACT_ATOMS: atom_id res chain seq x y z
N MET A 1 -30.19 25.53 -0.18
CA MET A 1 -30.77 25.09 -1.48
C MET A 1 -30.19 23.74 -1.81
N ALA A 2 -31.01 22.68 -1.90
CA ALA A 2 -30.52 21.35 -2.24
C ALA A 2 -30.04 21.35 -3.70
N ARG A 3 -28.79 20.92 -3.96
CA ARG A 3 -28.32 20.68 -5.33
C ARG A 3 -29.21 19.60 -5.93
N LYS A 4 -29.82 19.86 -7.09
CA LYS A 4 -30.47 18.81 -7.89
C LYS A 4 -29.37 17.84 -8.31
N LYS A 5 -29.52 16.56 -7.95
CA LYS A 5 -28.69 15.47 -8.52
C LYS A 5 -28.78 15.52 -10.03
N ASP A 6 -27.63 15.48 -10.69
CA ASP A 6 -27.50 15.32 -12.13
C ASP A 6 -28.10 13.98 -12.60
N ALA A 7 -28.47 13.90 -13.87
CA ALA A 7 -29.16 12.72 -14.42
C ALA A 7 -28.31 11.45 -14.28
N THR A 8 -26.99 11.59 -14.44
CA THR A 8 -25.98 10.53 -14.26
C THR A 8 -25.95 9.97 -12.85
N GLU A 9 -26.00 10.82 -11.82
CA GLU A 9 -26.07 10.36 -10.42
C GLU A 9 -27.34 9.54 -10.15
N ARG A 10 -28.47 9.90 -10.77
CA ARG A 10 -29.75 9.17 -10.59
C ARG A 10 -29.73 7.79 -11.25
N GLU A 11 -29.20 7.71 -12.47
CA GLU A 11 -29.04 6.43 -13.18
C GLU A 11 -28.11 5.49 -12.40
N VAL A 12 -27.04 6.02 -11.81
CA VAL A 12 -26.14 5.23 -10.97
C VAL A 12 -26.82 4.76 -9.69
N ASP A 13 -27.58 5.63 -9.02
CA ASP A 13 -28.34 5.27 -7.81
C ASP A 13 -29.37 4.17 -8.09
N GLU A 14 -30.15 4.28 -9.17
CA GLU A 14 -31.11 3.26 -9.58
C GLU A 14 -30.44 1.91 -9.87
N LEU A 15 -29.26 1.93 -10.49
CA LEU A 15 -28.50 0.73 -10.81
C LEU A 15 -27.87 0.11 -9.56
N LEU A 16 -27.45 0.93 -8.59
CA LEU A 16 -26.96 0.49 -7.29
C LEU A 16 -28.09 -0.13 -6.46
N ASP A 17 -29.27 0.50 -6.42
CA ASP A 17 -30.43 -0.03 -5.72
C ASP A 17 -30.85 -1.38 -6.31
N SER A 18 -30.87 -1.49 -7.65
CA SER A 18 -31.10 -2.77 -8.34
C SER A 18 -30.04 -3.84 -8.02
N LEU A 19 -28.78 -3.45 -7.90
CA LEU A 19 -27.68 -4.37 -7.57
C LEU A 19 -27.72 -4.86 -6.10
N LEU A 20 -28.23 -4.02 -5.20
CA LEU A 20 -28.30 -4.28 -3.75
C LEU A 20 -29.61 -4.97 -3.33
N GLU A 21 -30.67 -4.87 -4.15
CA GLU A 21 -31.98 -5.45 -3.86
C GLU A 21 -31.89 -6.95 -3.55
N GLY A 22 -32.46 -7.35 -2.40
CA GLY A 22 -32.54 -8.74 -1.96
C GLY A 22 -31.21 -9.39 -1.57
N ARG A 23 -30.08 -8.65 -1.60
CA ARG A 23 -28.78 -9.20 -1.21
C ARG A 23 -28.47 -8.94 0.26
N SER A 24 -27.91 -9.95 0.91
CA SER A 24 -27.43 -9.81 2.27
C SER A 24 -26.12 -9.00 2.31
N PRO A 25 -25.83 -8.30 3.43
CA PRO A 25 -24.56 -7.57 3.60
C PRO A 25 -23.32 -8.45 3.39
N LYS A 26 -23.43 -9.75 3.70
CA LYS A 26 -22.36 -10.73 3.50
C LYS A 26 -22.15 -11.09 2.02
N GLU A 27 -23.18 -11.08 1.19
CA GLU A 27 -23.05 -11.32 -0.26
C GLU A 27 -22.48 -10.09 -0.98
N ILE A 28 -22.71 -8.90 -0.44
CA ILE A 28 -22.19 -7.65 -0.99
C ILE A 28 -20.71 -7.49 -0.60
N MET A 29 -20.40 -7.61 0.70
CA MET A 29 -19.09 -7.27 1.27
C MET A 29 -18.22 -8.48 1.64
N GLY A 30 -18.73 -9.71 1.53
CA GLY A 30 -17.97 -10.91 1.83
C GLY A 30 -16.86 -11.17 0.80
N ARG A 31 -15.91 -12.04 1.17
CA ARG A 31 -14.81 -12.45 0.28
C ARG A 31 -15.37 -13.13 -0.99
N GLY A 32 -15.06 -12.57 -2.15
CA GLY A 32 -15.64 -12.99 -3.43
C GLY A 32 -17.08 -12.52 -3.64
N GLY A 33 -17.53 -11.53 -2.87
CA GLY A 33 -18.85 -10.92 -2.97
C GLY A 33 -18.98 -9.97 -4.16
N LEU A 34 -20.12 -9.28 -4.22
CA LEU A 34 -20.45 -8.36 -5.32
C LEU A 34 -19.40 -7.27 -5.54
N LEU A 35 -18.87 -6.69 -4.45
CA LEU A 35 -17.89 -5.62 -4.54
C LEU A 35 -16.55 -6.10 -5.12
N ASP A 36 -16.12 -7.30 -4.74
CA ASP A 36 -14.90 -7.92 -5.29
C ASP A 36 -15.06 -8.20 -6.79
N ALA A 37 -16.23 -8.72 -7.18
CA ALA A 37 -16.55 -8.99 -8.58
C ALA A 37 -16.61 -7.68 -9.40
N LEU A 38 -17.22 -6.63 -8.86
CA LEU A 38 -17.29 -5.32 -9.51
C LEU A 38 -15.90 -4.70 -9.66
N THR A 39 -15.11 -4.68 -8.58
CA THR A 39 -13.75 -4.14 -8.57
C THR A 39 -12.87 -4.88 -9.56
N LYS A 40 -12.94 -6.22 -9.58
CA LYS A 40 -12.27 -7.05 -10.59
C LYS A 40 -12.65 -6.61 -12.00
N ARG A 41 -13.95 -6.47 -12.29
CA ARG A 41 -14.44 -6.14 -13.64
C ARG A 41 -14.00 -4.74 -14.08
N VAL A 42 -14.00 -3.77 -13.15
CA VAL A 42 -13.52 -2.40 -13.41
C VAL A 42 -12.03 -2.40 -13.71
N VAL A 43 -11.22 -3.09 -12.90
CA VAL A 43 -9.77 -3.19 -13.12
C VAL A 43 -9.46 -3.87 -14.45
N GLU A 44 -10.14 -4.98 -14.78
CA GLU A 44 -9.96 -5.66 -16.07
C GLU A 44 -10.34 -4.78 -17.24
N ARG A 45 -11.44 -4.01 -17.14
CA ARG A 45 -11.87 -3.08 -18.19
C ARG A 45 -10.89 -1.92 -18.37
N ALA A 46 -10.36 -1.39 -17.27
CA ALA A 46 -9.35 -0.33 -17.32
C ALA A 46 -8.06 -0.84 -18.00
N LEU A 47 -7.59 -2.04 -17.65
CA LEU A 47 -6.44 -2.66 -18.30
C LEU A 47 -6.69 -2.98 -19.79
N GLU A 48 -7.92 -3.34 -20.16
CA GLU A 48 -8.29 -3.49 -21.57
C GLU A 48 -8.23 -2.17 -22.33
N GLY A 49 -8.64 -1.07 -21.68
CA GLY A 49 -8.53 0.29 -22.20
C GLY A 49 -7.09 0.75 -22.38
N GLU A 50 -6.22 0.51 -21.39
CA GLU A 50 -4.77 0.76 -21.52
C GLU A 50 -4.17 -0.01 -22.70
N LEU A 51 -4.58 -1.27 -22.90
CA LEU A 51 -4.11 -2.04 -24.06
C LEU A 51 -4.67 -1.51 -25.38
N THR A 52 -5.90 -0.98 -25.40
CA THR A 52 -6.45 -0.29 -26.57
C THR A 52 -5.63 0.93 -26.92
N ASP A 53 -5.29 1.74 -25.92
CA ASP A 53 -4.48 2.95 -26.10
C ASP A 53 -3.07 2.60 -26.61
N HIS A 54 -2.42 1.61 -25.99
CA HIS A 54 -1.10 1.12 -26.41
C HIS A 54 -1.06 0.61 -27.85
N LEU A 55 -2.11 -0.10 -28.29
CA LEU A 55 -2.18 -0.65 -29.65
C LEU A 55 -2.76 0.33 -30.67
N GLY A 56 -3.48 1.36 -30.23
CA GLY A 56 -4.19 2.32 -31.07
C GLY A 56 -5.45 1.76 -31.75
N TYR A 57 -5.94 0.59 -31.36
CA TYR A 57 -7.14 0.00 -31.95
C TYR A 57 -7.91 -0.93 -30.99
N GLU A 58 -9.22 -1.02 -31.23
CA GLU A 58 -10.15 -1.79 -30.40
C GLU A 58 -10.09 -3.30 -30.63
N LYS A 59 -10.64 -4.06 -29.67
CA LYS A 59 -10.71 -5.52 -29.80
C LYS A 59 -11.54 -5.90 -31.04
N HIS A 60 -10.97 -6.76 -31.89
CA HIS A 60 -11.54 -7.22 -33.17
C HIS A 60 -11.69 -6.16 -34.27
N ALA A 61 -11.10 -4.98 -34.10
CA ALA A 61 -11.07 -3.94 -35.12
C ALA A 61 -10.30 -4.41 -36.38
N ARG A 62 -10.67 -3.90 -37.55
CA ARG A 62 -10.06 -4.30 -38.84
C ARG A 62 -8.65 -3.75 -38.98
N GLU A 63 -8.40 -2.60 -38.37
CA GLU A 63 -7.14 -1.86 -38.27
C GLU A 63 -6.03 -2.72 -37.64
N GLY A 64 -6.39 -3.61 -36.72
CA GLY A 64 -5.46 -4.55 -36.09
C GLY A 64 -5.12 -5.79 -36.92
N ARG A 65 -5.64 -5.95 -38.14
CA ARG A 65 -5.32 -7.09 -39.01
C ARG A 65 -4.03 -6.79 -39.79
N ASN A 66 -3.06 -7.69 -39.73
CA ASN A 66 -1.74 -7.56 -40.36
C ASN A 66 -0.91 -6.34 -39.86
N GLY A 67 -1.30 -5.69 -38.75
CA GLY A 67 -0.46 -4.76 -38.01
C GLY A 67 0.43 -5.56 -37.06
N GLY A 68 1.75 -5.40 -37.12
CA GLY A 68 2.73 -6.33 -36.55
C GLY A 68 2.43 -6.82 -35.13
N ASN A 69 2.08 -5.91 -34.21
CA ASN A 69 1.69 -6.26 -32.85
C ASN A 69 0.18 -6.52 -32.73
N SER A 70 -0.20 -7.56 -32.00
CA SER A 70 -1.60 -7.96 -31.81
C SER A 70 -1.92 -8.39 -30.38
N ARG A 71 -3.20 -8.33 -30.00
CA ARG A 71 -3.65 -8.82 -28.69
C ARG A 71 -3.51 -10.34 -28.61
N ASN A 72 -2.82 -10.84 -27.59
CA ASN A 72 -2.47 -12.26 -27.44
C ASN A 72 -3.02 -12.89 -26.15
N GLY A 73 -4.33 -12.76 -25.92
CA GLY A 73 -5.01 -13.35 -24.77
C GLY A 73 -4.82 -12.59 -23.46
N ARG A 74 -4.88 -13.30 -22.33
CA ARG A 74 -4.80 -12.73 -20.98
C ARG A 74 -3.99 -13.63 -20.06
N THR A 75 -3.38 -13.05 -19.03
CA THR A 75 -2.64 -13.75 -17.97
C THR A 75 -3.30 -13.51 -16.63
N ARG A 76 -3.49 -14.57 -15.84
CA ARG A 76 -4.07 -14.46 -14.49
C ARG A 76 -3.05 -13.92 -13.50
N LYS A 77 -3.46 -12.96 -12.68
CA LYS A 77 -2.64 -12.36 -11.63
C LYS A 77 -3.46 -12.23 -10.35
N ARG A 78 -2.87 -12.66 -9.23
CA ARG A 78 -3.44 -12.44 -7.89
C ARG A 78 -2.89 -11.14 -7.31
N VAL A 79 -3.80 -10.21 -7.03
CA VAL A 79 -3.49 -8.90 -6.46
C VAL A 79 -4.21 -8.78 -5.13
N LYS A 80 -3.45 -8.51 -4.08
CA LYS A 80 -3.97 -8.18 -2.77
C LYS A 80 -4.32 -6.70 -2.75
N THR A 81 -5.61 -6.42 -2.71
CA THR A 81 -6.13 -5.11 -2.36
C THR A 81 -6.28 -5.04 -0.85
N ASP A 82 -6.62 -3.86 -0.33
CA ASP A 82 -6.90 -3.72 1.09
C ASP A 82 -8.05 -4.68 1.47
N THR A 83 -9.14 -4.68 0.70
CA THR A 83 -10.42 -5.35 1.00
C THR A 83 -10.33 -6.87 0.91
N SER A 84 -9.62 -7.34 -0.11
CA SER A 84 -9.67 -8.73 -0.54
C SER A 84 -8.52 -9.07 -1.48
N GLU A 85 -8.30 -10.37 -1.65
CA GLU A 85 -7.41 -10.88 -2.68
C GLU A 85 -8.21 -11.12 -3.97
N LEU A 86 -7.87 -10.36 -5.01
CA LEU A 86 -8.53 -10.41 -6.30
C LEU A 86 -7.68 -11.21 -7.30
N GLU A 87 -8.32 -12.13 -8.02
CA GLU A 87 -7.73 -12.79 -9.18
C GLU A 87 -8.21 -12.07 -10.44
N ILE A 88 -7.32 -11.26 -11.04
CA ILE A 88 -7.59 -10.45 -12.23
C ILE A 88 -6.97 -11.08 -13.47
N GLU A 89 -7.57 -10.84 -14.63
CA GLU A 89 -7.03 -11.19 -15.94
C GLU A 89 -6.36 -9.97 -16.59
N VAL A 90 -5.03 -9.98 -16.65
CA VAL A 90 -4.26 -8.90 -17.28
C VAL A 90 -4.13 -9.20 -18.78
N PRO A 91 -4.56 -8.29 -19.66
CA PRO A 91 -4.44 -8.48 -21.09
C PRO A 91 -2.98 -8.30 -21.55
N ARG A 92 -2.65 -8.84 -22.72
CA ARG A 92 -1.28 -8.86 -23.22
C ARG A 92 -1.21 -8.69 -24.73
N ASP A 93 -0.11 -8.13 -25.20
CA ASP A 93 0.23 -8.02 -26.60
C ASP A 93 1.13 -9.19 -27.06
N ARG A 94 1.35 -9.29 -28.36
CA ARG A 94 2.13 -10.37 -29.00
C ARG A 94 3.62 -10.13 -28.83
N ASP A 95 4.04 -8.87 -28.90
CA ASP A 95 5.43 -8.45 -28.88
C ASP A 95 5.95 -8.17 -27.46
N TRP A 96 5.11 -8.33 -26.43
CA TRP A 96 5.44 -8.14 -25.01
C TRP A 96 5.90 -6.73 -24.62
N THR A 97 5.57 -5.76 -25.46
CA THR A 97 5.92 -4.34 -25.29
C THR A 97 4.98 -3.62 -24.33
N PHE A 98 3.78 -4.16 -24.10
CA PHE A 98 2.78 -3.54 -23.23
C PHE A 98 3.24 -3.52 -21.77
N ASP A 99 3.31 -2.35 -21.14
CA ASP A 99 3.60 -2.17 -19.71
C ASP A 99 2.45 -1.43 -19.00
N PRO A 100 1.57 -2.14 -18.28
CA PRO A 100 0.38 -1.54 -17.67
C PRO A 100 0.73 -0.63 -16.48
N GLU A 101 0.09 0.52 -16.40
CA GLU A 101 0.34 1.51 -15.35
C GLU A 101 -0.49 1.23 -14.10
N LEU A 102 -1.78 0.88 -14.27
CA LEU A 102 -2.69 0.61 -13.15
C LEU A 102 -2.21 -0.55 -12.28
N VAL A 103 -1.67 -1.61 -12.89
CA VAL A 103 -1.19 -2.81 -12.20
C VAL A 103 0.14 -3.28 -12.82
N ARG A 104 1.24 -2.65 -12.38
CA ARG A 104 2.60 -2.88 -12.93
C ARG A 104 3.01 -4.35 -12.97
N LYS A 105 3.88 -4.73 -13.92
CA LYS A 105 4.45 -6.08 -14.00
C LYS A 105 5.07 -6.49 -12.66
N GLY A 106 4.75 -7.70 -12.20
CA GLY A 106 5.23 -8.23 -10.90
C GLY A 106 4.54 -7.68 -9.64
N GLN A 107 3.80 -6.56 -9.71
CA GLN A 107 3.15 -5.95 -8.54
C GLN A 107 1.99 -6.80 -7.99
N ARG A 108 2.12 -7.35 -6.77
CA ARG A 108 1.09 -8.18 -6.12
C ARG A 108 0.27 -7.46 -5.04
N ARG A 109 0.63 -6.21 -4.72
CA ARG A 109 -0.03 -5.38 -3.71
C ARG A 109 -0.19 -3.95 -4.23
N LEU A 110 -1.35 -3.34 -4.02
CA LEU A 110 -1.57 -1.92 -4.32
C LEU A 110 -1.15 -1.11 -3.06
N ALA A 111 -0.31 -0.08 -3.24
CA ALA A 111 0.50 0.52 -2.16
C ALA A 111 -0.20 1.70 -1.44
N GLY A 112 0.14 1.92 -0.16
CA GLY A 112 -0.35 3.02 0.71
C GLY A 112 -1.08 2.57 1.98
N PHE A 113 -1.32 1.27 2.14
CA PHE A 113 -1.99 0.68 3.31
C PHE A 113 -1.08 0.59 4.54
N ASP A 114 0.15 0.13 4.37
CA ASP A 114 1.07 -0.13 5.49
C ASP A 114 1.41 1.15 6.26
N GLU A 115 1.64 2.24 5.55
CA GLU A 115 1.94 3.56 6.13
C GLU A 115 0.78 4.07 7.00
N LYS A 116 -0.45 3.84 6.57
CA LYS A 116 -1.66 4.22 7.32
C LYS A 116 -1.87 3.31 8.53
N VAL A 117 -1.62 2.00 8.41
CA VAL A 117 -1.65 1.08 9.56
C VAL A 117 -0.63 1.50 10.62
N ILE A 118 0.59 1.86 10.21
CA ILE A 118 1.65 2.35 11.12
C ILE A 118 1.23 3.65 11.80
N ALA A 119 0.65 4.61 11.06
CA ALA A 119 0.16 5.87 11.63
C ALA A 119 -0.95 5.66 12.67
N LEU A 120 -1.88 4.72 12.42
CA LEU A 120 -2.97 4.39 13.32
C LEU A 120 -2.47 3.70 14.60
N TYR A 121 -1.48 2.81 14.49
CA TYR A 121 -0.84 2.16 15.63
C TYR A 121 -0.01 3.14 16.47
N ALA A 122 0.76 4.03 15.82
CA ALA A 122 1.52 5.08 16.49
C ALA A 122 0.64 6.02 17.32
N ARG A 123 -0.63 6.19 16.94
CA ARG A 123 -1.64 6.97 17.68
C ARG A 123 -2.24 6.21 18.88
N GLY A 124 -1.82 4.97 19.13
CA GLY A 124 -2.23 4.17 20.28
C GLY A 124 -3.56 3.43 20.13
N MET A 125 -4.06 3.27 18.90
CA MET A 125 -5.25 2.44 18.67
C MET A 125 -4.91 0.96 18.85
N THR A 126 -5.81 0.23 19.51
CA THR A 126 -5.69 -1.23 19.65
C THR A 126 -5.81 -1.90 18.28
N THR A 127 -5.20 -3.06 18.06
CA THR A 127 -5.24 -3.78 16.77
C THR A 127 -6.68 -4.05 16.30
N ARG A 128 -7.60 -4.33 17.24
CA ARG A 128 -9.04 -4.45 16.96
C ARG A 128 -9.72 -3.11 16.63
N GLY A 129 -9.28 -2.01 17.27
CA GLY A 129 -9.72 -0.66 16.93
C GLY A 129 -9.26 -0.22 15.55
N ILE A 130 -8.01 -0.50 15.18
CA ILE A 130 -7.46 -0.24 13.84
C ILE A 130 -8.24 -1.05 12.80
N GLN A 131 -8.52 -2.33 13.08
CA GLN A 131 -9.34 -3.16 12.21
C GLN A 131 -10.74 -2.56 12.01
N GLY A 132 -11.42 -2.15 13.08
CA GLY A 132 -12.74 -1.52 13.00
C GLY A 132 -12.73 -0.22 12.21
N HIS A 133 -11.72 0.62 12.44
CA HIS A 133 -11.56 1.90 11.76
C HIS A 133 -11.20 1.75 10.27
N LEU A 134 -10.34 0.80 9.90
CA LEU A 134 -10.02 0.47 8.51
C LEU A 134 -11.20 -0.17 7.78
N LYS A 135 -11.97 -1.00 8.49
CA LYS A 135 -13.23 -1.55 7.98
C LYS A 135 -14.28 -0.45 7.79
N GLU A 136 -14.29 0.59 8.62
CA GLU A 136 -15.22 1.70 8.47
C GLU A 136 -14.86 2.61 7.29
N LEU A 137 -13.58 3.01 7.19
CA LEU A 137 -13.06 3.95 6.19
C LEU A 137 -12.89 3.34 4.80
N TYR A 138 -12.31 2.14 4.71
CA TYR A 138 -11.97 1.50 3.44
C TYR A 138 -12.88 0.31 3.12
N LYS A 139 -13.84 -0.03 4.00
CA LYS A 139 -14.81 -1.14 3.82
C LYS A 139 -14.16 -2.51 3.64
N VAL A 140 -12.98 -2.64 4.24
CA VAL A 140 -12.03 -3.74 4.11
C VAL A 140 -12.00 -4.62 5.36
N GLU A 141 -12.06 -5.95 5.19
CA GLU A 141 -11.77 -6.87 6.31
C GLU A 141 -10.29 -7.23 6.37
N VAL A 142 -9.55 -6.50 7.20
CA VAL A 142 -8.17 -6.84 7.58
C VAL A 142 -8.21 -7.80 8.78
N SER A 143 -7.37 -8.85 8.78
CA SER A 143 -7.21 -9.67 9.99
C SER A 143 -6.32 -8.96 11.04
N PRO A 144 -6.62 -9.10 12.35
CA PRO A 144 -5.74 -8.60 13.40
C PRO A 144 -4.32 -9.18 13.32
N SER A 145 -4.20 -10.43 12.86
CA SER A 145 -2.92 -11.09 12.65
C SER A 145 -2.06 -10.41 11.59
N LEU A 146 -2.67 -9.87 10.53
CA LEU A 146 -1.96 -9.13 9.49
C LEU A 146 -1.48 -7.78 10.02
N ILE A 147 -2.30 -7.09 10.81
CA ILE A 147 -1.93 -5.83 11.48
C ILE A 147 -0.74 -6.06 12.41
N SER A 148 -0.80 -7.09 13.25
CA SER A 148 0.29 -7.48 14.15
C SER A 148 1.58 -7.82 13.37
N ALA A 149 1.49 -8.63 12.32
CA ALA A 149 2.66 -9.00 11.51
C ALA A 149 3.34 -7.79 10.87
N VAL A 150 2.56 -6.83 10.35
CA VAL A 150 3.10 -5.59 9.78
C VAL A 150 3.76 -4.73 10.87
N THR A 151 3.13 -4.59 12.05
CA THR A 151 3.72 -3.82 13.15
C THR A 151 4.96 -4.48 13.75
N ASP A 152 4.98 -5.80 13.86
CA ASP A 152 6.11 -6.56 14.42
C ASP A 152 7.34 -6.47 13.51
N ALA A 153 7.15 -6.47 12.19
CA ALA A 153 8.21 -6.23 11.22
C ALA A 153 8.84 -4.85 11.42
N VAL A 154 8.02 -3.80 11.59
CA VAL A 154 8.51 -2.43 11.84
C VAL A 154 9.16 -2.31 13.22
N LEU A 155 8.63 -2.98 14.25
CA LEU A 155 9.23 -3.00 15.58
C LEU A 155 10.61 -3.66 15.59
N ALA A 156 10.84 -4.67 14.75
CA ALA A 156 12.16 -5.27 14.59
C ALA A 156 13.17 -4.25 14.03
N ASP A 157 12.77 -3.46 13.02
CA ASP A 157 13.60 -2.40 12.44
C ASP A 157 13.88 -1.28 13.46
N VAL A 158 12.87 -0.89 14.25
CA VAL A 158 13.03 0.10 15.33
C VAL A 158 13.98 -0.40 16.40
N LYS A 159 13.91 -1.67 16.81
CA LYS A 159 14.85 -2.27 17.78
C LYS A 159 16.26 -2.30 17.25
N ALA A 160 16.45 -2.70 15.99
CA ALA A 160 17.75 -2.66 15.34
C ALA A 160 18.32 -1.23 15.30
N TRP A 161 17.46 -0.24 15.03
CA TRP A 161 17.84 1.17 15.06
C TRP A 161 18.16 1.70 16.47
N GLN A 162 17.42 1.29 17.50
CA GLN A 162 17.66 1.65 18.90
C GLN A 162 18.96 1.04 19.42
N GLY A 163 19.28 -0.19 19.02
CA GLY A 163 20.50 -0.90 19.39
C GLY A 163 21.75 -0.44 18.62
N ARG A 164 21.62 0.51 17.68
CA ARG A 164 22.76 0.98 16.91
C ARG A 164 23.80 1.63 17.84
N PRO A 165 25.10 1.38 17.63
CA PRO A 165 26.14 2.02 18.42
C PRO A 165 26.08 3.53 18.22
N LEU A 166 25.78 4.26 19.29
CA LEU A 166 25.87 5.72 19.29
C LEU A 166 27.34 6.12 19.32
N PRO A 167 27.78 7.10 18.50
CA PRO A 167 29.13 7.62 18.61
C PRO A 167 29.33 8.18 20.04
N ARG A 168 30.37 7.71 20.74
CA ARG A 168 30.64 8.12 22.14
C ARG A 168 30.84 9.64 22.19
N ARG A 169 29.90 10.35 22.80
CA ARG A 169 30.13 11.72 23.28
C ARG A 169 31.14 11.64 24.42
N SER A 170 32.40 11.94 24.15
CA SER A 170 33.42 12.05 25.20
C SER A 170 33.19 13.32 26.03
N SER A 171 32.30 13.24 27.00
CA SER A 171 32.19 14.25 28.06
C SER A 171 33.29 13.98 29.09
N ARG A 172 34.50 14.46 28.82
CA ARG A 172 35.67 14.28 29.69
C ARG A 172 35.61 15.29 30.84
N TYR A 173 34.95 14.95 31.95
CA TYR A 173 35.04 15.74 33.18
C TYR A 173 36.30 15.33 33.94
N CYS A 174 37.31 16.19 34.00
CA CYS A 174 38.50 15.99 34.83
C CYS A 174 38.21 16.46 36.27
N ARG A 175 38.47 15.60 37.26
CA ARG A 175 38.36 15.94 38.69
C ARG A 175 39.67 16.61 39.14
N ARG A 176 39.60 17.83 39.67
CA ARG A 176 40.79 18.54 40.19
C ARG A 176 41.24 17.88 41.51
N PRO A 177 42.50 17.40 41.63
CA PRO A 177 42.95 16.78 42.88
C PRO A 177 43.05 17.84 44.00
N GLY A 178 42.54 17.52 45.19
CA GLY A 178 42.75 18.30 46.42
C GLY A 178 41.67 19.31 46.84
N SER A 179 40.51 19.38 46.17
CA SER A 179 39.37 20.19 46.63
C SER A 179 38.34 19.31 47.36
N SER A 180 38.04 19.59 48.63
CA SER A 180 37.00 18.86 49.39
C SER A 180 35.56 19.32 49.07
N SER A 181 35.40 20.41 48.30
CA SER A 181 34.10 20.83 47.78
C SER A 181 33.98 20.45 46.30
N ALA A 182 32.85 19.83 45.96
CA ALA A 182 32.52 19.34 44.63
C ALA A 182 32.14 20.49 43.67
N SER A 183 33.10 21.34 43.31
CA SER A 183 32.93 22.30 42.21
C SER A 183 33.48 21.68 40.93
N TYR A 184 32.59 21.27 40.01
CA TYR A 184 32.95 20.83 38.67
C TYR A 184 32.94 22.04 37.72
N ILE A 185 34.09 22.38 37.14
CA ILE A 185 34.18 23.34 36.02
C ILE A 185 34.15 22.56 34.71
N TRP A 186 33.37 23.04 33.75
CA TRP A 186 33.21 22.44 32.43
C TRP A 186 34.47 22.65 31.58
N CYS A 187 35.27 21.61 31.37
CA CYS A 187 36.39 21.66 30.43
C CYS A 187 35.91 21.29 29.02
N ALA A 188 35.80 22.30 28.15
CA ALA A 188 35.54 22.09 26.73
C ALA A 188 36.79 21.52 26.04
N ALA A 189 36.87 20.20 25.87
CA ALA A 189 37.95 19.59 25.10
C ALA A 189 37.53 19.32 23.65
N ARG A 190 38.20 20.05 22.76
CA ARG A 190 38.14 20.04 21.29
C ARG A 190 38.16 18.64 20.67
N SER A 191 37.37 18.55 19.60
CA SER A 191 37.49 17.69 18.42
C SER A 191 38.89 17.12 18.11
N GLY A 192 38.96 15.86 17.65
CA GLY A 192 40.10 15.38 16.88
C GLY A 192 40.29 13.86 16.83
N SER A 193 39.76 13.26 15.76
CA SER A 193 40.35 12.23 14.87
C SER A 193 41.14 11.02 15.41
N SER A 194 40.75 9.84 14.91
CA SER A 194 41.37 8.50 14.98
C SER A 194 42.85 8.43 14.54
N PRO A 195 43.58 7.37 14.94
CA PRO A 195 44.17 6.47 13.92
C PRO A 195 44.32 4.96 14.30
N GLY A 196 44.29 4.08 13.27
CA GLY A 196 44.91 2.72 13.22
C GLY A 196 44.02 1.53 13.66
N SER A 197 43.46 0.68 12.78
CA SER A 197 44.07 -0.44 11.98
C SER A 197 44.64 -1.54 12.90
N SER A 198 44.37 -2.85 12.80
CA SER A 198 44.06 -3.77 11.69
C SER A 198 43.82 -5.19 12.23
N ALA A 199 42.94 -5.98 11.60
CA ALA A 199 43.11 -7.40 11.25
C ALA A 199 41.92 -7.83 10.38
#